data_AF-A0A258BZ26-F1
#
_entry.id   AF-A0A258BZ26-F1
#
_cell.length_a   1.000
_cell.length_b   1.000
_cell.length_c   1.000
_cell.angle_alpha   90.00
_cell.angle_beta   90.00
_cell.angle_gamma   90.00
#
_symmetry.space_group_name_H-M   'P 1'
#
loop_
_entity.id
_entity.type
_entity.pdbx_description
1 polymer ?
#
loop_
_entity_poly.entity_id
_entity_poly.type
_entity_poly.pdbx_seq_one_letter_code
_entity_poly.pdbx_strand_id
1 'polypeptide(L)' 'MRLPRSRSFYITLAIAALGVILLANAHLVYVASTSQPQCVVHVKSDGSAHAAGVFGAAKSSC' A
#
# COMPACT_ATOMS: atom_id res chain seq x y z
N MET A 1 -6.67 38.38 -8.62
CA MET A 1 -5.64 37.49 -9.20
C MET A 1 -5.93 37.31 -10.68
N ARG A 2 -5.03 37.71 -11.60
CA ARG A 2 -5.21 37.45 -13.03
C ARG A 2 -4.61 36.08 -13.34
N LEU A 3 -5.47 35.07 -13.57
CA LEU A 3 -4.96 33.77 -13.99
C LEU A 3 -4.38 33.91 -15.41
N PRO A 4 -3.19 33.34 -15.66
CA PRO A 4 -2.62 33.34 -17.00
C PRO A 4 -3.55 32.57 -17.94
N ARG A 5 -3.93 33.21 -19.05
CA ARG A 5 -4.77 32.62 -20.11
C ARG A 5 -3.92 31.88 -21.15
N SER A 6 -2.77 31.34 -20.75
CA SER A 6 -1.91 30.57 -21.64
C SER A 6 -2.19 29.09 -21.46
N ARG A 7 -2.42 28.38 -22.57
CA ARG A 7 -2.64 26.92 -22.55
C ARG A 7 -1.45 26.18 -21.92
N SER A 8 -0.24 26.68 -22.14
CA SER A 8 0.99 26.14 -21.58
C SER A 8 0.97 26.11 -20.05
N PHE A 9 0.47 27.17 -19.39
CA PHE A 9 0.39 27.20 -17.93
C PHE A 9 -0.49 26.09 -17.35
N TYR A 10 -1.64 25.82 -17.96
CA TYR A 10 -2.52 24.75 -17.50
C TYR A 10 -1.93 23.36 -17.76
N ILE A 11 -1.19 23.19 -18.87
CA ILE A 11 -0.49 21.93 -19.16
C ILE A 11 0.62 21.68 -18.12
N THR A 12 1.44 22.68 -17.81
CA THR A 12 2.49 22.53 -16.80
C THR A 12 1.92 22.25 -15.42
N LEU A 13 0.84 22.93 -15.05
CA LEU A 13 0.13 22.68 -13.79
C LEU A 13 -0.43 21.25 -13.73
N ALA A 14 -1.04 20.76 -14.81
CA ALA A 14 -1.58 19.41 -14.88
C ALA A 14 -0.47 18.34 -14.77
N ILE A 15 0.65 18.54 -15.45
CA ILE A 15 1.82 17.64 -15.35
C ILE A 15 2.37 17.64 -13.93
N ALA A 16 2.49 18.80 -13.30
CA ALA A 16 2.96 18.90 -11.92
C ALA A 16 2.02 18.16 -10.95
N ALA A 17 0.71 18.39 -11.06
CA ALA A 17 -0.28 17.70 -10.24
C ALA A 17 -0.24 16.18 -10.43
N LEU A 18 -0.14 15.72 -11.69
CA LEU A 18 0.00 14.29 -12.00
C LEU A 18 1.27 13.70 -11.39
N GLY A 19 2.39 14.42 -11.48
CA GLY A 19 3.67 14.01 -10.88
C GLY A 19 3.56 13.82 -9.37
N VAL A 20 2.89 14.73 -8.66
CA VAL A 20 2.66 14.62 -7.20
C VAL A 20 1.85 13.37 -6.86
N ILE A 21 0.77 13.12 -7.60
CA ILE A 21 -0.08 11.93 -7.38
C ILE A 21 0.71 10.64 -7.59
N LEU A 22 1.49 10.57 -8.68
CA LEU A 22 2.31 9.40 -8.97
C LEU A 22 3.37 9.17 -7.89
N LEU A 23 4.05 10.23 -7.44
CA LEU A 23 5.06 10.13 -6.38
C LEU A 23 4.45 9.64 -5.07
N ALA A 24 3.28 10.17 -4.67
CA ALA A 24 2.59 9.74 -3.47
C ALA A 24 2.22 8.24 -3.52
N ASN A 25 1.69 7.78 -4.64
CA ASN A 25 1.35 6.37 -4.82
C ASN A 25 2.59 5.46 -4.84
N ALA A 26 3.67 5.88 -5.50
CA ALA A 26 4.94 5.15 -5.48
C ALA A 26 5.51 5.04 -4.07
N HIS A 27 5.41 6.10 -3.26
CA HIS A 27 5.81 6.10 -1.87
C HIS A 27 5.00 5.09 -1.04
N LEU A 28 3.68 5.01 -1.25
CA LEU A 28 2.84 4.02 -0.56
C LEU A 28 3.26 2.58 -0.86
N VAL A 29 3.54 2.27 -2.14
CA VAL A 29 4.03 0.95 -2.56
C VAL A 29 5.38 0.64 -1.90
N TYR A 30 6.30 1.62 -1.86
CA TYR A 30 7.60 1.47 -1.23
C TYR A 30 7.46 1.17 0.27
N VAL A 31 6.64 1.95 0.99
CA VAL A 31 6.39 1.73 2.42
C VAL A 31 5.79 0.35 2.67
N ALA A 32 4.78 -0.06 1.89
CA ALA A 32 4.17 -1.38 2.04
C ALA A 32 5.16 -2.53 1.84
N SER A 33 6.14 -2.36 0.95
CA SER A 33 7.15 -3.38 0.63
C SER A 33 8.31 -3.41 1.64
N THR A 34 8.66 -2.26 2.21
CA THR A 34 9.79 -2.13 3.15
C THR A 34 9.40 -2.30 4.61
N SER A 35 8.12 -2.11 4.93
CA SER A 35 7.56 -2.43 6.23
C SER A 35 7.48 -3.95 6.35
N GLN A 36 8.60 -4.61 6.68
CA GLN A 36 8.57 -5.98 7.19
C GLN A 36 8.19 -5.88 8.68
N PRO A 37 6.91 -6.06 9.07
CA PRO A 37 6.61 -6.19 10.48
C PRO A 37 7.33 -7.44 10.97
N GLN A 38 8.19 -7.27 11.98
CA GLN A 38 8.77 -8.41 12.68
C GLN A 38 7.63 -9.37 13.06
N CYS A 39 7.73 -10.63 12.61
CA CYS A 39 6.77 -11.68 12.96
C CYS A 39 6.88 -11.90 14.47
N VAL A 40 6.08 -11.17 15.24
CA VAL A 40 5.94 -11.43 16.66
C VAL A 40 5.28 -12.79 16.81
N VAL A 41 5.75 -13.57 17.78
CA VAL A 41 5.17 -14.88 18.07
C VAL A 41 3.69 -14.67 18.43
N HIS A 42 2.81 -14.91 17.46
CA HIS A 42 1.38 -14.95 17.72
C HIS A 42 1.14 -16.20 18.58
N VAL A 43 1.05 -16.02 19.91
CA VAL A 43 0.73 -17.08 20.89
C VAL A 43 -0.77 -17.43 20.81
N LYS A 44 -1.27 -17.65 19.60
CA LYS A 44 -2.54 -18.34 19.41
C LYS A 44 -2.25 -19.54 18.56
N SER A 45 -1.96 -20.64 19.25
CA SER A 45 -1.80 -21.98 18.69
C SER A 45 -2.84 -22.20 17.60
N ASP A 46 -2.41 -22.11 16.35
CA ASP A 46 -3.18 -22.42 15.17
C ASP A 46 -3.21 -23.94 15.04
N GLY A 47 -4.30 -24.53 15.53
CA GLY A 47 -4.74 -25.83 15.02
C GLY A 47 -3.96 -27.05 15.48
N SER A 48 -3.45 -27.10 16.72
CA SER A 48 -2.84 -28.32 17.31
C SER A 48 -3.83 -29.45 17.62
N ALA A 49 -4.85 -29.61 16.78
CA ALA A 49 -5.70 -30.78 16.68
C ALA A 49 -6.31 -30.81 15.26
N HIS A 50 -5.48 -31.04 14.24
CA HIS A 50 -5.94 -31.37 12.90
C HIS A 50 -6.66 -32.74 12.94
N ALA A 51 -7.93 -32.75 13.33
CA ALA A 51 -8.85 -33.79 12.90
C ALA A 51 -9.02 -33.66 11.38
N ALA A 52 -8.82 -34.75 10.64
CA ALA A 52 -8.99 -34.74 9.18
C ALA A 52 -10.41 -34.26 8.83
N GLY A 53 -10.51 -33.16 8.06
CA GLY A 53 -11.78 -32.59 7.59
C GLY A 53 -12.18 -31.23 8.18
N VAL A 54 -11.37 -30.61 9.05
CA VAL A 54 -11.66 -29.26 9.58
C VAL A 54 -10.93 -28.19 8.78
N PHE A 55 -11.67 -27.25 8.20
CA PHE A 55 -11.10 -26.06 7.54
C PHE A 55 -10.61 -25.07 8.60
N GLY A 56 -9.31 -24.76 8.57
CA GLY A 56 -8.70 -23.72 9.40
C GLY A 56 -8.63 -22.38 8.67
N ALA A 57 -8.41 -21.30 9.42
CA ALA A 57 -8.07 -20.01 8.83
C ALA A 57 -6.76 -20.12 8.03
N ALA A 58 -6.64 -19.33 6.95
CA ALA A 58 -5.40 -19.23 6.20
C ALA A 58 -4.29 -18.72 7.12
N LYS A 59 -3.09 -19.32 6.99
CA LYS A 59 -1.92 -18.91 7.76
C LYS A 59 -1.58 -17.46 7.44
N SER A 60 -1.36 -16.65 8.48
CA SER A 60 -0.82 -15.30 8.31
C SER A 60 0.53 -15.38 7.58
N SER A 61 0.88 -14.35 6.82
CA SER A 61 2.21 -14.26 6.19
C SER A 61 3.37 -14.18 7.18
N CYS A 62 3.05 -14.17 8.48
CA CYS A 62 3.90 -14.13 9.65
C CYS A 62 3.48 -15.22 10.65
#